data_AF-A0A7Y2ZFL1-F1
#
_entry.id   AF-A0A7Y2ZFL1-F1
#
_cell.length_a   1.000
_cell.length_b   1.000
_cell.length_c   1.000
_cell.angle_alpha   90.00
_cell.angle_beta   90.00
_cell.angle_gamma   90.00
#
_symmetry.space_group_name_H-M   'P 1'
#
loop_
_entity.id
_entity.type
_entity.pdbx_description
1 polymer ?
#
loop_
_entity_poly.entity_id
_entity_poly.type
_entity_poly.pdbx_seq_one_letter_code
_entity_poly.pdbx_strand_id
1 'polypeptide(L)' 'LTSFRLDGDGSREGNLEVARTLQEEFGVFTVYRTGVAAGDCVRVTPSLYNSPADCAALVDGLRAMAGRRS' A
#
# COMPACT_ATOMS: atom_id res chain seq x y z
N LEU A 1 -12.80 2.96 0.80
CA LEU A 1 -11.92 2.20 -0.12
C LEU A 1 -11.19 3.20 -1.02
N THR A 2 -10.01 3.63 -0.57
CA THR A 2 -9.08 4.50 -1.29
C THR A 2 -8.06 3.63 -2.04
N SER A 3 -7.43 4.19 -3.08
CA SER A 3 -6.38 3.53 -3.86
C SER A 3 -5.18 4.47 -4.04
N PHE A 4 -3.97 3.91 -4.02
CA PHE A 4 -2.74 4.66 -4.24
C PHE A 4 -1.75 3.87 -5.09
N ARG A 5 -0.73 4.57 -5.57
CA ARG A 5 0.49 4.01 -6.19
C ARG A 5 1.67 4.66 -5.50
N LEU A 6 2.66 3.88 -5.09
CA LEU A 6 3.90 4.43 -4.55
C LEU A 6 4.69 5.05 -5.71
N ASP A 7 5.05 6.32 -5.60
CA ASP A 7 5.74 7.10 -6.64
C ASP A 7 5.06 7.07 -8.03
N GLY A 8 3.76 6.81 -8.07
CA GLY A 8 3.00 6.69 -9.32
C GLY A 8 3.19 5.36 -10.07
N ASP A 9 3.90 4.38 -9.50
CA ASP A 9 4.16 3.09 -10.14
C ASP A 9 2.87 2.29 -10.40
N GLY A 10 2.54 2.10 -11.68
CA GLY A 10 1.40 1.32 -12.15
C GLY A 10 1.74 -0.12 -12.54
N SER A 11 2.97 -0.58 -12.28
CA SER A 11 3.41 -1.93 -12.58
C SER A 11 2.79 -2.95 -11.63
N ARG A 12 2.59 -4.18 -12.12
CA ARG A 12 2.06 -5.28 -11.31
C ARG A 12 3.04 -5.66 -10.22
N GLU A 13 4.31 -5.80 -10.58
CA GLU A 13 5.39 -6.22 -9.69
C GLU A 13 5.59 -5.21 -8.55
N GLY A 14 5.58 -3.91 -8.86
CA GLY A 14 5.71 -2.87 -7.84
C GLY A 14 4.53 -2.82 -6.88
N ASN A 15 3.29 -2.92 -7.37
CA ASN A 15 2.11 -2.92 -6.50
C ASN A 15 1.99 -4.20 -5.66
N LEU A 16 2.43 -5.35 -6.19
CA LEU A 16 2.53 -6.59 -5.43
C LEU A 16 3.59 -6.48 -4.33
N GLU A 17 4.76 -5.92 -4.64
CA GLU A 17 5.83 -5.68 -3.68
C GLU A 17 5.37 -4.79 -2.53
N VAL A 18 4.72 -3.66 -2.84
CA VAL A 18 4.18 -2.74 -1.83
C VAL A 18 3.20 -3.45 -0.90
N ALA A 19 2.26 -4.22 -1.45
CA ALA A 19 1.29 -4.95 -0.66
C ALA A 19 1.96 -6.01 0.24
N ARG A 20 2.99 -6.69 -0.28
CA ARG A 20 3.77 -7.67 0.48
C ARG A 20 4.54 -7.01 1.62
N THR A 21 5.28 -5.94 1.35
CA THR A 21 6.06 -5.21 2.36
C THR A 21 5.17 -4.67 3.47
N LEU A 22 4.02 -4.06 3.14
CA LEU A 22 3.08 -3.57 4.15
C LEU A 22 2.59 -4.70 5.07
N GLN A 23 2.32 -5.88 4.52
CA GLN A 23 1.86 -7.02 5.30
C GLN A 23 2.98 -7.64 6.15
N GLU A 24 4.14 -7.89 5.56
CA GLU A 24 5.23 -8.65 6.19
C GLU A 24 6.03 -7.81 7.19
N GLU A 25 6.26 -6.53 6.91
CA GLU A 25 7.10 -5.67 7.75
C GLU A 25 6.29 -4.79 8.70
N PHE A 26 5.08 -4.38 8.30
CA PHE A 26 4.26 -3.42 9.06
C PHE A 26 2.95 -4.02 9.59
N GLY A 27 2.65 -5.28 9.26
CA GLY A 27 1.41 -5.95 9.69
C GLY A 27 0.14 -5.37 9.07
N VAL A 28 0.26 -4.58 8.00
CA VAL A 28 -0.87 -3.89 7.36
C VAL A 28 -1.35 -4.67 6.14
N PHE A 29 -2.54 -5.28 6.27
CA PHE A 29 -3.17 -5.97 5.16
C PHE A 29 -3.71 -4.97 4.12
N THR A 30 -3.28 -5.14 2.88
CA THR A 30 -3.78 -4.38 1.72
C THR A 30 -4.01 -5.32 0.53
N VAL A 31 -4.78 -4.84 -0.44
CA VAL A 31 -5.05 -5.58 -1.68
C VAL A 31 -4.51 -4.81 -2.87
N TYR A 32 -3.62 -5.43 -3.65
CA TYR A 32 -3.28 -4.91 -4.97
C TYR A 32 -4.40 -5.29 -5.97
N ARG A 33 -4.65 -4.41 -6.94
CA ARG A 33 -5.62 -4.62 -8.02
C ARG A 33 -4.92 -4.49 -9.35
N THR A 34 -5.20 -5.48 -10.21
CA THR A 34 -4.66 -5.56 -11.56
C THR A 34 -5.70 -5.19 -12.61
N GLY A 35 -5.25 -4.82 -13.81
CA GLY A 35 -6.14 -4.63 -14.97
C GLY A 35 -6.96 -3.34 -14.95
N VAL A 36 -6.54 -2.34 -14.16
CA VAL A 36 -7.13 -1.00 -14.19
C VAL A 36 -6.57 -0.26 -15.41
N ALA A 37 -7.42 0.48 -16.14
CA ALA A 37 -7.02 1.17 -17.38
C ALA A 37 -5.82 2.14 -17.20
N ALA A 38 -5.60 2.64 -15.98
CA ALA A 38 -4.49 3.52 -15.62
C ALA A 38 -3.32 2.79 -14.93
N GLY A 39 -3.22 1.47 -15.05
CA GLY A 39 -2.22 0.63 -14.39
C GLY A 39 -2.64 0.17 -12.99
N ASP A 40 -1.91 -0.82 -12.47
CA ASP A 40 -2.22 -1.49 -11.21
C ASP A 40 -2.12 -0.53 -10.02
N CYS A 41 -2.76 -0.88 -8.89
CA CYS A 41 -2.76 -0.04 -7.70
C CYS A 41 -2.90 -0.86 -6.42
N VAL A 42 -2.51 -0.28 -5.29
CA VAL A 42 -2.82 -0.80 -3.95
C VAL A 42 -4.09 -0.14 -3.45
N ARG A 43 -5.02 -0.93 -2.91
CA ARG A 43 -6.25 -0.45 -2.30
C ARG A 43 -6.24 -0.70 -0.79
N VAL A 44 -6.74 0.30 -0.08
CA VAL A 44 -6.88 0.29 1.37
C VAL A 44 -8.32 0.65 1.73
N THR A 45 -8.89 -0.04 2.71
CA THR A 45 -10.18 0.34 3.30
C THR A 45 -10.03 0.46 4.80
N PRO A 46 -9.68 1.65 5.29
CA PRO A 46 -9.95 2.00 6.69
C PRO A 46 -11.46 1.79 6.93
N SER A 47 -11.85 1.08 7.98
CA SER A 47 -13.24 0.70 8.26
C SER A 47 -13.57 0.80 9.74
N LEU A 48 -14.78 0.43 10.18
CA LEU A 48 -15.16 0.52 11.59
C LEU A 48 -14.23 -0.24 12.56
N TYR A 49 -13.47 -1.22 12.06
CA TYR A 49 -12.63 -2.11 12.86
C TYR A 49 -11.15 -1.70 12.93
N ASN A 50 -10.72 -0.63 12.26
CA ASN A 50 -9.33 -0.17 12.37
C ASN A 50 -9.19 0.97 13.40
N SER A 51 -8.11 0.90 14.16
CA SER A 51 -7.71 1.94 15.11
C SER A 51 -6.91 3.05 14.41
N PRO A 52 -6.76 4.23 15.02
CA PRO A 52 -5.83 5.25 14.55
C PRO A 52 -4.38 4.74 14.45
N ALA A 53 -3.98 3.80 15.30
CA ALA A 53 -2.65 3.20 15.27
C ALA A 53 -2.42 2.35 14.02
N ASP A 54 -3.45 1.65 13.53
CA ASP A 54 -3.36 0.89 12.28
C ASP A 54 -3.16 1.81 11.06
N CYS A 55 -3.80 2.99 11.08
CA CYS A 55 -3.56 4.03 10.08
C CYS A 55 -2.15 4.61 10.18
N ALA A 56 -1.61 4.76 11.39
CA ALA A 56 -0.24 5.22 11.59
C ALA A 56 0.77 4.20 11.06
N ALA A 57 0.57 2.90 11.32
CA ALA A 57 1.42 1.82 10.78
C ALA A 57 1.46 1.83 9.25
N LEU A 58 0.32 2.11 8.58
CA LEU A 58 0.29 2.31 7.13
C LEU A 58 1.16 3.50 6.70
N VAL A 59 1.02 4.65 7.39
CA VAL A 59 1.81 5.86 7.07
C VAL A 59 3.31 5.62 7.27
N ASP A 60 3.69 4.94 8.34
CA ASP A 60 5.09 4.63 8.64
C ASP A 60 5.67 3.67 7.59
N GLY A 61 4.91 2.66 7.18
CA GLY A 61 5.31 1.77 6.09
C GLY A 61 5.54 2.50 4.77
N LEU A 62 4.62 3.39 4.40
CA LEU A 62 4.75 4.19 3.17
C LEU A 62 5.97 5.12 3.21
N ARG A 63 6.24 5.78 4.35
CA ARG A 63 7.42 6.63 4.52
C ARG A 63 8.72 5.83 4.46
N ALA A 64 8.77 4.67 5.11
CA ALA A 64 9.94 3.80 5.09
C ALA A 64 10.25 3.34 3.66
N MET A 65 9.25 2.90 2.89
CA MET A 65 9.44 2.50 1.50
C MET A 65 9.87 3.65 0.59
N ALA A 66 9.29 4.84 0.76
CA ALA A 66 9.70 6.03 0.01
C ALA A 66 11.16 6.43 0.31
N GLY A 67 11.62 6.29 1.56
CA GLY A 67 13.00 6.59 1.94
C GLY A 67 14.04 5.57 1.45
N ARG A 68 13.65 4.29 1.27
CA ARG A 68 14.56 3.21 0.81
C ARG A 68 14.98 3.32 -0.66
N ARG A 69 14.26 4.09 -1.48
CA ARG A 69 14.54 4.26 -2.92
C ARG A 69 15.42 5.48 -3.24
N SER A 70 16.09 6.07 -2.24
CA SER A 70 17.07 7.15 -2.43
C SER A 70 18.47 6.67 -2.80
#